data_AF-A0A961FCB5-F1
#
_entry.id   AF-A0A961FCB5-F1
#
_cell.length_a   1.000
_cell.length_b   1.000
_cell.length_c   1.000
_cell.angle_alpha   90.00
_cell.angle_beta   90.00
_cell.angle_gamma   90.00
#
_symmetry.space_group_name_H-M   'P 1'
#
loop_
_entity.id
_entity.type
_entity.pdbx_description
1 polymer ?
#
loop_
_entity_poly.entity_id
_entity_poly.type
_entity_poly.pdbx_seq_one_letter_code
_entity_poly.pdbx_strand_id
1 'polypeptide(L)'
;MNGETIPNLEEMKDILDIQGFALWDLSLLQWIALALLGLLILILAYLIYRRFFRKKNLPIPLSPLAQALQRLDSLKIPSIHQVKEVRVFYFELSECFRSFLEGEKKLEAKEATSEELKPLLEKSRFFNQEELKNCFEFLETADLAKFARWLPEKEALPKHYEFCRHMILQLANPEPKEKEET
;
A
#
# COMPACT_ATOMS: atom_id res chain seq x y z
N MET A 1 -11.12 58.81 -85.10
CA MET A 1 -11.45 57.37 -85.15
C MET A 1 -10.16 56.59 -85.10
N ASN A 2 -10.23 55.29 -84.80
CA ASN A 2 -9.12 54.33 -84.59
C ASN A 2 -8.76 54.34 -83.10
N GLY A 3 -9.36 53.53 -82.23
CA GLY A 3 -9.75 52.13 -82.39
C GLY A 3 -9.00 51.39 -81.29
N GLU A 4 -9.59 51.33 -80.09
CA GLU A 4 -8.98 50.67 -78.94
C GLU A 4 -8.76 49.19 -79.27
N THR A 5 -7.49 48.81 -79.40
CA THR A 5 -7.08 47.43 -79.63
C THR A 5 -7.27 46.66 -78.33
N ILE A 6 -8.23 45.74 -78.31
CA ILE A 6 -8.39 44.75 -77.25
C ILE A 6 -7.06 43.97 -77.16
N PRO A 7 -6.43 43.84 -75.98
CA PRO A 7 -5.16 43.14 -75.85
C PRO A 7 -5.29 41.67 -76.26
N ASN A 8 -4.22 41.14 -76.85
CA ASN A 8 -4.13 39.77 -77.36
C ASN A 8 -4.36 38.77 -76.20
N LEU A 9 -5.16 37.72 -76.44
CA LEU A 9 -5.50 36.69 -75.44
C LEU A 9 -4.27 35.92 -74.92
N GLU A 10 -3.12 36.01 -75.60
CA GLU A 10 -1.84 35.48 -75.09
C GLU A 10 -1.30 36.23 -73.87
N GLU A 11 -1.61 37.52 -73.69
CA GLU A 11 -1.16 38.29 -72.52
C GLU A 11 -1.95 37.94 -71.24
N MET A 12 -3.13 37.30 -71.38
CA MET A 12 -3.94 36.86 -70.24
C MET A 12 -3.46 35.55 -69.61
N LYS A 13 -2.42 34.92 -70.17
CA LYS A 13 -1.88 33.65 -69.66
C LYS A 13 -0.87 33.84 -68.51
N ASP A 14 -0.57 35.07 -68.12
CA ASP A 14 0.44 35.37 -67.10
C ASP A 14 -0.16 35.70 -65.71
N ILE A 15 -1.46 35.47 -65.51
CA ILE A 15 -2.19 35.79 -64.26
C ILE A 15 -2.68 34.53 -63.51
N LEU A 16 -2.12 33.37 -63.79
CA LEU A 16 -2.40 32.15 -63.03
C LEU A 16 -1.11 31.46 -62.57
N ASP A 17 -0.22 32.23 -61.96
CA ASP A 17 0.77 31.66 -61.05
C ASP A 17 0.30 31.87 -59.60
N ILE A 18 -0.68 31.06 -59.20
CA ILE A 18 -0.92 30.71 -57.81
C ILE A 18 -0.47 29.25 -57.67
N GLN A 19 0.84 28.99 -57.79
CA GLN A 19 1.39 27.69 -57.41
C GLN A 19 2.48 27.87 -56.35
N GLY A 20 2.17 27.35 -55.16
CA GLY A 20 3.13 27.30 -54.07
C GLY A 20 2.58 26.95 -52.69
N PHE A 21 1.29 26.61 -52.51
CA PHE A 21 0.84 26.04 -51.24
C PHE A 21 1.12 24.53 -51.19
N ALA A 22 2.40 24.16 -51.18
CA ALA A 22 2.93 22.83 -50.88
C ALA A 22 4.41 22.93 -51.25
N LEU A 23 5.37 22.98 -50.33
CA LEU A 23 6.08 21.78 -49.85
C LEU A 23 6.86 22.09 -48.54
N TRP A 24 6.71 23.29 -47.98
CA TRP A 24 7.40 23.75 -46.76
C TRP A 24 6.82 23.14 -45.47
N ASP A 25 5.63 22.54 -45.54
CA ASP A 25 4.92 21.97 -44.38
C ASP A 25 5.42 20.55 -44.04
N LEU A 26 5.97 19.80 -45.01
CA LEU A 26 6.47 18.45 -44.73
C LEU A 26 7.70 18.47 -43.82
N SER A 27 8.57 19.49 -43.93
CA SER A 27 9.74 19.63 -43.06
C SER A 27 9.32 19.97 -41.62
N LEU A 28 8.37 20.89 -41.45
CA LEU A 28 7.77 21.21 -40.16
C LEU A 28 7.08 19.99 -39.55
N LEU A 29 6.30 19.24 -40.33
CA LEU A 29 5.63 18.02 -39.90
C LEU A 29 6.64 16.94 -39.45
N GLN A 30 7.78 16.83 -40.13
CA GLN A 30 8.88 15.92 -39.75
C GLN A 30 9.52 16.34 -38.42
N TRP A 31 9.77 17.64 -38.21
CA TRP A 31 10.29 18.15 -36.95
C TRP A 31 9.30 17.97 -35.79
N ILE A 32 7.99 18.17 -36.04
CA ILE A 32 6.92 17.92 -35.07
C ILE A 32 6.83 16.42 -34.73
N ALA A 33 6.89 15.54 -35.73
CA ALA A 33 6.88 14.09 -35.53
C ALA A 33 8.10 13.62 -34.70
N LEU A 34 9.29 14.16 -34.98
CA LEU A 34 10.51 13.89 -34.20
C LEU A 34 10.40 14.39 -32.75
N ALA A 35 9.84 15.58 -32.55
CA ALA A 35 9.61 16.13 -31.22
C ALA A 35 8.62 15.28 -30.41
N LEU A 36 7.54 14.82 -31.03
CA LEU A 36 6.56 13.93 -30.41
C LEU A 36 7.16 12.56 -30.07
N LEU A 37 7.99 12.00 -30.96
CA LEU A 37 8.70 10.75 -30.70
C LEU A 37 9.67 10.89 -29.52
N GLY A 38 10.41 11.99 -29.45
CA GLY A 38 11.30 12.29 -28.32
C GLY A 38 10.53 12.43 -27.00
N LEU A 39 9.40 13.12 -27.02
CA LEU A 39 8.52 13.26 -25.85
C LEU A 39 7.98 11.90 -25.39
N LEU A 40 7.56 11.05 -26.32
CA LEU A 40 7.08 9.70 -26.02
C LEU A 40 8.17 8.85 -25.36
N ILE A 41 9.39 8.90 -25.87
CA ILE A 41 10.56 8.20 -25.29
C ILE A 41 10.84 8.72 -23.87
N LEU A 42 10.79 10.03 -23.65
CA LEU A 42 10.97 10.63 -22.32
C LEU A 42 9.88 10.20 -21.33
N ILE A 43 8.62 10.17 -21.76
CA ILE A 43 7.51 9.68 -20.94
C ILE A 43 7.71 8.20 -20.60
N LEU A 44 8.07 7.38 -21.59
CA LEU A 44 8.27 5.95 -21.37
C LEU A 44 9.48 5.69 -20.46
N ALA A 45 10.58 6.41 -20.65
CA ALA A 45 11.74 6.38 -19.77
C ALA A 45 11.38 6.83 -18.35
N TYR A 46 10.57 7.88 -18.20
CA TYR A 46 10.06 8.33 -16.90
C TYR A 46 9.15 7.30 -16.24
N LEU A 47 8.27 6.63 -16.99
CA LEU A 47 7.40 5.59 -16.46
C LEU A 47 8.17 4.33 -16.07
N ILE A 48 9.16 3.91 -16.88
CA ILE A 48 10.06 2.81 -16.57
C ILE A 48 10.92 3.17 -15.36
N TYR A 49 11.49 4.36 -15.30
CA TYR A 49 12.22 4.87 -14.15
C TYR A 49 11.33 4.92 -12.90
N ARG A 50 10.09 5.40 -13.02
CA ARG A 50 9.14 5.44 -11.91
C ARG A 50 8.72 4.04 -11.46
N ARG A 51 8.66 3.06 -12.36
CA ARG A 51 8.21 1.69 -12.05
C ARG A 51 9.33 0.78 -11.55
N PHE A 52 10.55 0.93 -12.08
CA PHE A 52 11.71 0.10 -11.73
C PHE A 52 12.71 0.79 -10.79
N PHE A 53 12.86 2.11 -10.90
CA PHE A 53 13.87 2.90 -10.17
C PHE A 53 13.31 3.83 -9.10
N ARG A 54 11.97 3.94 -8.92
CA ARG A 54 11.43 4.16 -7.57
C ARG A 54 11.68 2.90 -6.77
N LYS A 55 12.95 2.71 -6.41
CA LYS A 55 13.30 2.09 -5.15
C LYS A 55 12.52 2.91 -4.12
N LYS A 56 11.42 2.36 -3.62
CA LYS A 56 11.04 2.64 -2.23
C LYS A 56 12.36 2.50 -1.49
N ASN A 57 12.85 3.58 -0.86
CA ASN A 57 14.01 3.52 0.02
C ASN A 57 13.90 2.19 0.74
N LEU A 58 14.75 1.21 0.39
CA LEU A 58 14.69 -0.09 1.02
C LEU A 58 14.97 0.26 2.47
N PRO A 59 13.96 0.27 3.36
CA PRO A 59 14.23 0.58 4.73
C PRO A 59 15.20 -0.53 5.14
N ILE A 60 16.22 -0.17 5.93
CA ILE A 60 16.93 -1.14 6.75
C ILE A 60 15.87 -2.12 7.25
N PRO A 61 15.99 -3.45 7.03
CA PRO A 61 14.94 -4.38 7.40
C PRO A 61 14.64 -4.12 8.87
N LEU A 62 13.46 -3.55 9.13
CA LEU A 62 13.05 -3.21 10.49
C LEU A 62 13.14 -4.50 11.30
N SER A 63 13.55 -4.43 12.55
CA SER A 63 13.45 -5.61 13.42
C SER A 63 11.99 -6.09 13.41
N PRO A 64 11.72 -7.39 13.58
CA PRO A 64 10.34 -7.88 13.62
C PRO A 64 9.47 -7.13 14.63
N LEU A 65 10.03 -6.73 15.78
CA LEU A 65 9.42 -5.81 16.73
C LEU A 65 9.05 -4.46 16.09
N ALA A 66 10.00 -3.78 15.45
CA ALA A 66 9.76 -2.48 14.85
C ALA A 66 8.76 -2.57 13.69
N GLN A 67 8.74 -3.67 12.93
CA GLN A 67 7.72 -3.94 11.92
C GLN A 67 6.33 -4.11 12.54
N ALA A 68 6.23 -4.90 13.60
CA ALA A 68 4.96 -5.14 14.29
C ALA A 68 4.40 -3.85 14.90
N LEU A 69 5.24 -3.05 15.57
CA LEU A 69 4.84 -1.76 16.13
C LEU A 69 4.46 -0.76 15.05
N GLN A 70 5.22 -0.65 13.96
CA GLN A 70 4.87 0.23 12.84
C GLN A 70 3.51 -0.15 12.23
N ARG A 71 3.26 -1.45 12.06
CA ARG A 71 1.98 -1.93 11.53
C ARG A 71 0.85 -1.67 12.52
N LEU A 72 1.11 -1.88 13.81
CA LEU A 72 0.17 -1.61 14.88
C LEU A 72 -0.21 -0.12 14.92
N ASP A 73 0.77 0.78 14.90
CA ASP A 73 0.56 2.23 14.91
C ASP A 73 -0.16 2.74 13.64
N SER A 74 -0.11 1.97 12.55
CA SER A 74 -0.85 2.29 11.31
C SER A 74 -2.32 1.86 11.35
N LEU A 75 -2.72 1.02 12.31
CA LEU A 75 -4.11 0.61 12.49
C LEU A 75 -4.96 1.79 12.90
N LYS A 76 -6.09 1.94 12.22
CA LYS A 76 -7.14 2.87 12.64
C LYS A 76 -8.21 2.07 13.37
N ILE A 77 -8.53 2.46 14.60
CA ILE A 77 -9.65 1.90 15.34
C ILE A 77 -10.95 2.38 14.66
N PRO A 78 -11.76 1.48 14.08
CA PRO A 78 -12.96 1.87 13.36
C PRO A 78 -14.12 2.21 14.31
N SER A 79 -15.18 2.79 13.74
CA SER A 79 -16.46 2.91 14.44
C SER A 79 -17.20 1.57 14.41
N ILE A 80 -17.85 1.18 15.52
CA ILE A 80 -18.49 -0.13 15.68
C ILE A 80 -19.70 -0.36 14.74
N HIS A 81 -20.20 0.69 14.08
CA HIS A 81 -21.36 0.60 13.19
C HIS A 81 -21.05 -0.11 11.86
N GLN A 82 -19.78 -0.33 11.54
CA GLN A 82 -19.35 -0.91 10.27
C GLN A 82 -18.68 -2.27 10.48
N VAL A 83 -19.47 -3.34 10.35
CA VAL A 83 -18.99 -4.75 10.48
C VAL A 83 -17.75 -5.02 9.61
N LYS A 84 -17.73 -4.47 8.39
CA LYS A 84 -16.58 -4.63 7.47
C LYS A 84 -15.30 -4.02 8.04
N GLU A 85 -15.38 -2.83 8.62
CA GLU A 85 -14.21 -2.14 9.18
C GLU A 85 -13.73 -2.84 10.46
N VAL A 86 -14.65 -3.27 11.31
CA VAL A 86 -14.35 -4.05 12.52
C VAL A 86 -13.65 -5.37 12.17
N ARG A 87 -14.14 -6.07 11.13
CA ARG A 87 -13.50 -7.28 10.61
C ARG A 87 -12.08 -7.02 10.13
N VAL A 88 -11.86 -5.96 9.36
CA VAL A 88 -10.52 -5.58 8.87
C VAL A 88 -9.61 -5.23 10.04
N PHE A 89 -10.11 -4.50 11.03
CA PHE A 89 -9.36 -4.16 12.23
C PHE A 89 -8.88 -5.41 12.98
N TYR A 90 -9.77 -6.38 13.28
CA TYR A 90 -9.36 -7.60 13.99
C TYR A 90 -8.47 -8.52 13.15
N PHE A 91 -8.66 -8.54 11.82
CA PHE A 91 -7.73 -9.23 10.93
C PHE A 91 -6.33 -8.64 11.08
N GLU A 92 -6.17 -7.35 10.80
CA GLU A 92 -4.88 -6.65 10.84
C GLU A 92 -4.24 -6.66 12.25
N LEU A 93 -5.02 -6.49 13.31
CA LEU A 93 -4.54 -6.55 14.69
C LEU A 93 -3.99 -7.95 15.03
N SER A 94 -4.72 -9.01 14.64
CA SER A 94 -4.25 -10.39 14.85
C SER A 94 -3.02 -10.72 14.03
N GLU A 95 -2.91 -10.19 12.81
CA GLU A 95 -1.73 -10.36 11.95
C GLU A 95 -0.50 -9.65 12.52
N CYS A 96 -0.67 -8.47 13.12
CA CYS A 96 0.42 -7.77 13.82
C CYS A 96 0.97 -8.63 14.96
N PHE A 97 0.07 -9.15 15.80
CA PHE A 97 0.45 -9.96 16.95
C PHE A 97 1.13 -11.28 16.54
N ARG A 98 0.56 -12.01 15.57
CA ARG A 98 1.16 -13.25 15.03
C ARG A 98 2.53 -13.00 14.40
N SER A 99 2.66 -11.92 13.61
CA SER A 99 3.92 -11.57 12.98
C SER A 99 5.02 -11.27 14.00
N PHE A 100 4.67 -10.61 15.11
CA PHE A 100 5.58 -10.39 16.22
C PHE A 100 6.00 -11.71 16.88
N LEU A 101 5.05 -12.59 17.21
CA LEU A 101 5.34 -13.88 17.84
C LEU A 101 6.28 -14.74 16.98
N GLU A 102 6.09 -14.74 15.67
CA GLU A 102 6.95 -15.50 14.76
C GLU A 102 8.33 -14.87 14.60
N GLY A 103 8.39 -13.56 14.42
CA GLY A 103 9.66 -12.87 14.18
C GLY A 103 10.54 -12.72 15.41
N GLU A 104 9.97 -12.38 16.57
CA GLU A 104 10.72 -12.15 17.81
C GLU A 104 10.77 -13.38 18.71
N LYS A 105 9.68 -14.15 18.77
CA LYS A 105 9.57 -15.32 19.67
C LYS A 105 9.72 -16.67 18.97
N LYS A 106 9.93 -16.68 17.65
CA LYS A 106 10.11 -17.89 16.83
C LYS A 106 8.98 -18.90 17.01
N LEU A 107 7.77 -18.41 17.29
CA LEU A 107 6.57 -19.23 17.41
C LEU A 107 5.84 -19.19 16.07
N GLU A 108 5.59 -20.35 15.46
CA GLU A 108 4.93 -20.48 14.15
C GLU A 108 3.47 -20.04 14.20
N ALA A 109 3.24 -18.72 14.28
CA ALA A 109 1.96 -18.14 14.64
C ALA A 109 1.14 -17.68 13.42
N LYS A 110 1.77 -17.33 12.29
CA LYS A 110 1.03 -16.87 11.11
C LYS A 110 0.26 -17.98 10.41
N GLU A 111 0.85 -19.18 10.37
CA GLU A 111 0.23 -20.34 9.71
C GLU A 111 -0.72 -21.11 10.65
N ALA A 112 -0.56 -20.93 11.96
CA ALA A 112 -1.43 -21.53 12.96
C ALA A 112 -2.81 -20.86 12.99
N THR A 113 -3.84 -21.70 13.01
CA THR A 113 -5.19 -21.26 13.41
C THR A 113 -5.19 -20.82 14.87
N SER A 114 -6.22 -20.08 15.31
CA SER A 114 -6.31 -19.67 16.72
C SER A 114 -6.38 -20.86 17.68
N GLU A 115 -6.98 -21.99 17.27
CA GLU A 115 -7.03 -23.22 18.08
C GLU A 115 -5.65 -23.89 18.20
N GLU A 116 -4.85 -23.87 17.13
CA GLU A 116 -3.47 -24.38 17.13
C GLU A 116 -2.51 -23.43 17.87
N LEU A 117 -2.77 -22.13 17.84
CA LEU A 117 -1.95 -21.12 18.51
C LEU A 117 -2.06 -21.22 20.03
N LYS A 118 -3.23 -21.53 20.58
CA LYS A 118 -3.45 -21.69 22.04
C LYS A 118 -2.42 -22.62 22.71
N PRO A 119 -2.29 -23.90 22.32
CA PRO A 119 -1.31 -24.80 22.93
C PRO A 119 0.14 -24.40 22.66
N LEU A 120 0.44 -23.68 21.58
CA LEU A 120 1.78 -23.12 21.34
C LEU A 120 2.12 -22.03 22.37
N LEU A 121 1.18 -21.13 22.66
CA LEU A 121 1.35 -20.08 23.67
C LEU A 121 1.53 -20.67 25.07
N GLU A 122 0.76 -21.69 25.45
CA GLU A 122 0.89 -22.39 26.74
C GLU A 122 2.27 -23.04 26.90
N LYS A 123 2.72 -23.78 25.87
CA LYS A 123 4.02 -24.47 25.87
C LYS A 123 5.19 -23.49 25.92
N SER A 124 5.02 -22.29 25.35
CA SER A 124 6.08 -21.29 25.26
C SER A 124 6.49 -20.69 26.61
N ARG A 125 5.58 -20.70 27.59
CA ARG A 125 5.75 -20.07 28.92
C ARG A 125 6.15 -18.59 28.87
N PHE A 126 5.87 -17.90 27.77
CA PHE A 126 6.14 -16.45 27.66
C PHE A 126 5.20 -15.62 28.53
N PHE A 127 3.99 -16.14 28.75
CA PHE A 127 2.89 -15.49 29.42
C PHE A 127 2.61 -16.14 30.78
N ASN A 128 2.17 -15.36 31.76
CA ASN A 128 1.58 -15.90 32.99
C ASN A 128 0.13 -16.38 32.74
N GLN A 129 -0.53 -16.96 33.74
CA GLN A 129 -1.89 -17.52 33.57
C GLN A 129 -2.94 -16.45 33.19
N GLU A 130 -2.84 -15.25 33.75
CA GLU A 130 -3.76 -14.16 33.46
C GLU A 130 -3.56 -13.62 32.04
N GLU A 131 -2.32 -13.43 31.63
CA GLU A 131 -1.94 -13.02 30.28
C GLU A 131 -2.36 -14.05 29.22
N LEU A 132 -2.20 -15.36 29.51
CA LEU A 132 -2.70 -16.42 28.62
C LEU A 132 -4.22 -16.36 28.47
N LYS A 133 -4.94 -16.17 29.57
CA LYS A 133 -6.40 -16.03 29.54
C LYS A 133 -6.83 -14.84 28.67
N ASN A 134 -6.20 -13.69 28.85
CA ASN A 134 -6.48 -12.48 28.06
C ASN A 134 -6.11 -12.67 26.58
N CYS A 135 -5.00 -13.36 26.28
CA CYS A 135 -4.64 -13.75 24.91
C CYS A 135 -5.72 -14.62 24.26
N PHE A 136 -6.28 -15.58 24.99
CA PHE A 136 -7.31 -16.47 24.46
C PHE A 136 -8.63 -15.76 24.21
N GLU A 137 -9.04 -14.88 25.13
CA GLU A 137 -10.22 -14.04 24.96
C GLU A 137 -10.07 -13.11 23.74
N PHE A 138 -8.89 -12.51 23.56
CA PHE A 138 -8.57 -11.72 22.38
C PHE A 138 -8.69 -12.54 21.09
N LEU A 139 -8.07 -13.72 21.03
CA LEU A 139 -8.08 -14.57 19.83
C LEU A 139 -9.51 -15.02 19.47
N GLU A 140 -10.30 -15.40 20.47
CA GLU A 140 -11.71 -15.79 20.29
C GLU A 140 -12.56 -14.61 19.79
N THR A 141 -12.42 -13.44 20.42
CA THR A 141 -13.11 -12.22 19.98
C THR A 141 -12.74 -11.86 18.54
N ALA A 142 -11.45 -11.97 18.19
CA ALA A 142 -10.97 -11.69 16.86
C ALA A 142 -11.60 -12.63 15.82
N ASP A 143 -11.74 -13.91 16.14
CA ASP A 143 -12.35 -14.88 15.22
C ASP A 143 -13.86 -14.69 15.07
N LEU A 144 -14.58 -14.36 16.16
CA LEU A 144 -15.99 -13.96 16.08
C LEU A 144 -16.17 -12.74 15.19
N ALA A 145 -15.34 -11.70 15.34
CA ALA A 145 -15.39 -10.52 14.49
C ALA A 145 -15.02 -10.81 13.02
N LYS A 146 -14.08 -11.74 12.78
CA LYS A 146 -13.61 -12.10 11.44
C LYS A 146 -14.61 -12.95 10.65
N PHE A 147 -15.32 -13.86 11.33
CA PHE A 147 -16.08 -14.92 10.66
C PHE A 147 -17.59 -14.88 10.98
N ALA A 148 -17.99 -14.50 12.19
CA ALA A 148 -19.38 -14.57 12.64
C ALA A 148 -20.21 -13.31 12.34
N ARG A 149 -19.64 -12.30 11.63
CA ARG A 149 -20.24 -10.96 11.43
C ARG A 149 -20.68 -10.31 12.75
N TRP A 150 -20.01 -10.66 13.84
CA TRP A 150 -20.31 -10.19 15.18
C TRP A 150 -19.62 -8.85 15.44
N LEU A 151 -20.29 -8.00 16.23
CA LEU A 151 -19.78 -6.70 16.65
C LEU A 151 -19.51 -6.75 18.16
N PRO A 152 -18.25 -6.53 18.61
CA PRO A 152 -17.96 -6.39 20.02
C PRO A 152 -18.52 -5.10 20.61
N GLU A 153 -18.39 -4.98 21.94
CA GLU A 153 -18.62 -3.73 22.64
C GLU A 153 -17.66 -2.63 22.16
N LYS A 154 -18.11 -1.37 22.24
CA LYS A 154 -17.34 -0.22 21.74
C LYS A 154 -15.99 -0.10 22.45
N GLU A 155 -15.96 -0.43 23.73
CA GLU A 155 -14.78 -0.38 24.60
C GLU A 155 -13.80 -1.51 24.30
N ALA A 156 -14.23 -2.59 23.65
CA ALA A 156 -13.38 -3.76 23.39
C ALA A 156 -12.32 -3.49 22.32
N LEU A 157 -12.63 -2.71 21.28
CA LEU A 157 -11.67 -2.37 20.22
C LEU A 157 -10.40 -1.68 20.77
N PRO A 158 -10.52 -0.54 21.49
CA PRO A 158 -9.35 0.12 22.06
C PRO A 158 -8.68 -0.75 23.13
N LYS A 159 -9.43 -1.51 23.94
CA LYS A 159 -8.84 -2.44 24.91
C LYS A 159 -7.97 -3.51 24.26
N HIS A 160 -8.45 -4.15 23.19
CA HIS A 160 -7.67 -5.15 22.46
C HIS A 160 -6.47 -4.56 21.74
N TYR A 161 -6.60 -3.35 21.20
CA TYR A 161 -5.47 -2.61 20.65
C TYR A 161 -4.36 -2.40 21.70
N GLU A 162 -4.72 -1.83 22.85
CA GLU A 162 -3.78 -1.58 23.94
C GLU A 162 -3.20 -2.87 24.52
N PHE A 163 -4.02 -3.91 24.64
CA PHE A 163 -3.56 -5.24 25.05
C PHE A 163 -2.48 -5.78 24.11
N CYS A 164 -2.71 -5.79 22.79
CA CYS A 164 -1.71 -6.24 21.83
C CYS A 164 -0.43 -5.39 21.90
N ARG A 165 -0.57 -4.07 22.02
CA ARG A 165 0.56 -3.15 22.15
C ARG A 165 1.40 -3.45 23.40
N HIS A 166 0.72 -3.58 24.54
CA HIS A 166 1.34 -3.90 25.82
C HIS A 166 2.08 -5.24 25.72
N MET A 167 1.43 -6.28 25.21
CA MET A 167 2.04 -7.61 25.10
C MET A 167 3.28 -7.61 24.20
N ILE A 168 3.23 -6.93 23.05
CA ILE A 168 4.38 -6.80 22.14
C ILE A 168 5.57 -6.15 22.85
N LEU A 169 5.34 -5.05 23.57
CA LEU A 169 6.40 -4.32 24.28
C LEU A 169 6.96 -5.11 25.46
N GLN A 170 6.10 -5.71 26.28
CA GLN A 170 6.49 -6.51 27.44
C GLN A 170 7.29 -7.74 27.02
N LEU A 171 6.87 -8.42 25.95
CA LEU A 171 7.59 -9.59 25.45
C LEU A 171 8.90 -9.21 24.76
N ALA A 172 8.99 -8.03 24.16
CA ALA A 172 10.22 -7.55 23.54
C ALA A 172 11.30 -7.19 24.57
N ASN A 173 10.90 -6.63 25.70
CA ASN A 173 11.81 -6.29 26.79
C ASN A 173 11.28 -6.86 28.10
N PRO A 174 11.54 -8.15 28.38
CA PRO A 174 11.07 -8.75 29.62
C PRO A 174 11.77 -8.01 30.76
N GLU A 175 11.01 -7.23 31.54
CA GLU A 175 11.50 -6.82 32.86
C GLU A 175 11.96 -8.09 33.58
N PRO A 176 13.08 -8.04 34.33
CA PRO A 176 13.53 -9.20 35.08
C PRO A 176 12.40 -9.58 36.02
N LYS A 177 11.68 -10.65 35.69
CA LYS A 177 10.70 -11.26 36.57
C LYS A 177 11.48 -11.59 37.83
N GLU A 178 11.25 -10.82 38.90
CA GLU A 178 11.77 -11.14 40.23
C GLU A 178 11.44 -12.62 40.42
N LYS A 179 12.51 -13.40 40.58
CA LYS A 179 12.37 -14.81 40.87
C LYS A 179 11.53 -14.84 42.13
N GLU A 180 10.29 -15.34 42.04
CA GLU A 180 9.59 -15.81 43.22
C GLU A 180 10.48 -16.90 43.80
N GLU A 181 11.30 -16.49 44.77
CA GLU A 181 12.04 -17.38 45.63
C GLU A 181 11.03 -18.14 46.49
N THR A 182 11.28 -19.45 46.56
CA THR A 182 10.77 -20.46 47.50
C THR A 182 9.41 -21.12 47.23
#